data_AF-A0A5Q2RNM5-F1
#
_entry.id   AF-A0A5Q2RNM5-F1
#
_cell.length_a   1.000
_cell.length_b   1.000
_cell.length_c   1.000
_cell.angle_alpha   90.00
_cell.angle_beta   90.00
_cell.angle_gamma   90.00
#
_symmetry.space_group_name_H-M   'P 1'
#
loop_
_entity.id
_entity.type
_entity.pdbx_description
1 polymer ?
#
loop_
_entity_poly.entity_id
_entity_poly.type
_entity_poly.pdbx_seq_one_letter_code
_entity_poly.pdbx_strand_id
1 'polypeptide(L)'
;MRESLERHRGPLVAVAVLLLPLLAIAGSWFLVDRDERSGGAPSADGSTSLTEPAASTTTLWSSTSTSATATTAGPTTTAPPPLPTVGTIVRRGDPTVRSVALTFDAGSDVGNTDVVLELLQREGITATFGITAAERAAQIRDAEAAIVAAAGRGTNGWFRPPYGDVDDGVVRDAAAAGWPVTLMWTVDSLGWKGTGADAVVDRRPAGAEPGAIYLLHVGAASDDAEALPRIIGGLRDLGYSFETAAEIAG
;
A
#
# COMPACT_ATOMS: atom_id res chain seq x y z
N MET A 1 1.73 9.26 -60.16
CA MET A 1 0.53 9.58 -59.39
C MET A 1 0.11 8.31 -58.68
N ARG A 2 0.28 8.31 -57.34
CA ARG A 2 -0.28 7.36 -56.35
C ARG A 2 0.07 5.88 -56.50
N GLU A 3 0.95 5.39 -55.63
CA GLU A 3 0.83 4.14 -54.85
C GLU A 3 2.22 3.69 -54.38
N SER A 4 2.64 4.11 -53.18
CA SER A 4 3.63 3.39 -52.33
C SER A 4 3.94 4.20 -51.05
N LEU A 5 2.95 4.39 -50.16
CA LEU A 5 3.19 4.87 -48.79
C LEU A 5 2.19 4.27 -47.80
N GLU A 6 1.99 2.95 -47.88
CA GLU A 6 1.40 2.18 -46.78
C GLU A 6 2.42 1.15 -46.31
N ARG A 7 3.27 1.56 -45.37
CA ARG A 7 3.97 0.69 -44.42
C ARG A 7 4.66 1.60 -43.42
N HIS A 8 4.01 1.85 -42.29
CA HIS A 8 4.60 2.02 -40.94
C HIS A 8 3.49 2.51 -39.98
N ARG A 9 2.48 1.66 -39.78
CA ARG A 9 1.61 1.74 -38.61
C ARG A 9 1.90 0.52 -37.76
N GLY A 10 2.86 0.67 -36.84
CA GLY A 10 2.99 -0.26 -35.72
C GLY A 10 1.72 -0.20 -34.86
N PRO A 11 1.37 -1.27 -34.13
CA PRO A 11 0.16 -1.28 -33.33
C PRO A 11 0.29 -0.21 -32.23
N LEU A 12 -0.62 0.75 -32.24
CA LEU A 12 -0.88 1.62 -31.10
C LEU A 12 -1.33 0.71 -29.95
N VAL A 13 -0.44 0.50 -28.97
CA VAL A 13 -0.77 -0.15 -27.71
C VAL A 13 -1.63 0.83 -26.91
N ALA A 14 -2.94 0.78 -27.12
CA ALA A 14 -3.90 1.40 -26.23
C ALA A 14 -3.95 0.57 -24.95
N VAL A 15 -3.27 1.05 -23.89
CA VAL A 15 -3.45 0.53 -22.53
C VAL A 15 -4.84 0.97 -22.09
N ALA A 16 -5.82 0.05 -22.16
CA ALA A 16 -7.11 0.25 -21.52
C ALA A 16 -6.90 0.19 -20.00
N VAL A 17 -6.70 1.36 -19.36
CA VAL A 17 -6.90 1.47 -17.91
C VAL A 17 -8.39 1.58 -17.69
N LEU A 18 -9.01 0.49 -17.25
CA LEU A 18 -10.39 0.54 -16.81
C LEU A 18 -10.42 1.27 -15.47
N LEU A 19 -10.94 2.50 -15.51
CA LEU A 19 -11.28 3.32 -14.35
C LEU A 19 -12.17 2.54 -13.38
N LEU A 20 -11.64 2.19 -12.21
CA LEU A 20 -12.44 2.05 -11.00
C LEU A 20 -12.35 3.39 -10.24
N PRO A 21 -13.48 4.03 -9.90
CA PRO A 21 -13.47 5.29 -9.19
C PRO A 21 -13.13 5.02 -7.74
N LEU A 22 -11.85 5.12 -7.37
CA LEU A 22 -11.48 5.33 -5.98
C LEU A 22 -11.72 6.80 -5.67
N LEU A 23 -12.83 7.05 -4.98
CA LEU A 23 -13.22 8.33 -4.42
C LEU A 23 -12.07 8.86 -3.54
N ALA A 24 -11.34 9.85 -4.04
CA ALA A 24 -10.39 10.61 -3.23
C ALA A 24 -11.19 11.53 -2.28
N ILE A 25 -11.16 11.25 -0.99
CA ILE A 25 -11.54 12.23 0.03
C ILE A 25 -10.27 12.93 0.48
N ALA A 26 -10.10 14.16 0.02
CA ALA A 26 -9.11 15.10 0.53
C ALA A 26 -9.35 15.34 2.03
N GLY A 27 -8.44 14.87 2.87
CA GLY A 27 -8.31 15.28 4.27
C GLY A 27 -7.34 16.44 4.37
N SER A 28 -7.87 17.65 4.44
CA SER A 28 -7.14 18.88 4.74
C SER A 28 -6.47 18.77 6.12
N TRP A 29 -5.17 19.01 6.20
CA TRP A 29 -4.50 19.41 7.44
C TRP A 29 -3.66 20.65 7.15
N PHE A 30 -4.14 21.79 7.65
CA PHE A 30 -3.36 23.00 7.80
C PHE A 30 -2.84 23.06 9.25
N LEU A 31 -1.53 23.33 9.36
CA LEU A 31 -0.80 23.99 10.44
C LEU A 31 -0.76 23.38 11.85
N VAL A 32 0.43 22.92 12.26
CA VAL A 32 1.23 23.59 13.32
C VAL A 32 2.69 23.67 12.83
N ASP A 33 3.25 24.87 12.88
CA ASP A 33 4.64 25.19 12.57
C ASP A 33 5.56 24.91 13.79
N ARG A 34 6.77 24.47 13.45
CA ARG A 34 8.07 24.51 14.14
C ARG A 34 8.17 24.34 15.67
N ASP A 35 9.08 23.46 16.10
CA ASP A 35 10.42 23.98 16.43
C ASP A 35 11.54 22.94 16.33
N GLU A 36 12.69 23.44 15.88
CA GLU A 36 13.93 22.71 15.66
C GLU A 36 14.60 22.31 16.97
N ARG A 37 15.17 21.10 17.03
CA ARG A 37 16.41 20.84 17.78
C ARG A 37 17.14 19.61 17.24
N SER A 38 18.16 19.93 16.46
CA SER A 38 19.43 19.23 16.25
C SER A 38 19.86 18.29 17.40
N GLY A 39 20.36 17.10 17.05
CA GLY A 39 21.23 16.34 17.96
C GLY A 39 21.48 14.87 17.59
N GLY A 40 22.50 14.64 16.76
CA GLY A 40 23.51 13.58 16.93
C GLY A 40 23.07 12.11 17.07
N ALA A 41 23.36 11.31 16.04
CA ALA A 41 23.59 9.88 16.17
C ALA A 41 24.83 9.60 17.05
N PRO A 42 24.87 8.44 17.72
CA PRO A 42 26.14 7.73 17.83
C PRO A 42 26.07 6.27 17.37
N SER A 43 27.19 5.89 16.78
CA SER A 43 27.57 4.59 16.24
C SER A 43 27.62 3.45 17.27
N ALA A 44 27.61 2.24 16.71
CA ALA A 44 27.84 0.96 17.37
C ALA A 44 29.20 0.85 18.07
N ASP A 45 29.22 0.15 19.21
CA ASP A 45 30.16 -0.91 19.56
C ASP A 45 29.87 -1.43 20.98
N GLY A 46 29.96 -2.74 21.22
CA GLY A 46 30.01 -3.28 22.58
C GLY A 46 29.35 -4.64 22.80
N SER A 47 29.98 -5.70 22.30
CA SER A 47 29.80 -7.06 22.78
C SER A 47 30.17 -7.17 24.27
N THR A 48 29.26 -7.68 25.11
CA THR A 48 29.63 -8.38 26.35
C THR A 48 28.58 -9.42 26.75
N SER A 49 28.99 -10.69 26.59
CA SER A 49 28.91 -11.81 27.53
C SER A 49 27.66 -12.05 28.39
N LEU A 50 27.14 -13.26 28.20
CA LEU A 50 26.09 -13.98 28.93
C LEU A 50 26.40 -14.14 30.42
N THR A 51 25.38 -13.96 31.26
CA THR A 51 25.30 -14.65 32.56
C THR A 51 23.82 -14.93 32.88
N GLU A 52 23.46 -16.22 32.88
CA GLU A 52 22.19 -16.73 33.42
C GLU A 52 22.07 -16.44 34.93
N PRO A 53 20.84 -16.38 35.44
CA PRO A 53 20.57 -17.17 36.62
C PRO A 53 19.29 -18.02 36.54
N ALA A 54 19.49 -19.29 36.91
CA ALA A 54 18.64 -20.12 37.76
C ALA A 54 17.17 -20.34 37.37
N ALA A 55 16.92 -21.61 37.00
CA ALA A 55 15.67 -22.32 36.98
C ALA A 55 14.69 -21.92 38.10
N SER A 56 13.48 -21.52 37.69
CA SER A 56 12.30 -21.50 38.56
C SER A 56 11.31 -22.56 38.06
N THR A 57 11.25 -23.64 38.83
CA THR A 57 10.26 -24.71 38.74
C THR A 57 8.86 -24.11 38.87
N THR A 58 8.07 -24.16 37.79
CA THR A 58 6.63 -23.88 37.87
C THR A 58 5.85 -25.12 37.45
N THR A 59 5.22 -25.69 38.47
CA THR A 59 4.17 -26.69 38.57
C THR A 59 3.36 -26.93 37.29
N LEU A 60 3.39 -28.18 36.81
CA LEU A 60 2.44 -28.74 35.85
C LEU A 60 1.01 -28.64 36.40
N TRP A 61 0.17 -27.81 35.78
CA TRP A 61 -1.28 -27.87 35.96
C TRP A 61 -1.83 -28.99 35.08
N SER A 62 -2.30 -30.07 35.70
CA SER A 62 -3.04 -31.14 35.03
C SER A 62 -4.50 -30.73 34.83
N SER A 63 -4.89 -30.45 33.60
CA SER A 63 -6.30 -30.30 33.23
C SER A 63 -6.90 -31.69 32.95
N THR A 64 -7.83 -32.13 33.79
CA THR A 64 -8.66 -33.31 33.54
C THR A 64 -9.57 -33.06 32.33
N SER A 65 -9.34 -33.79 31.23
CA SER A 65 -10.25 -33.83 30.09
C SER A 65 -11.59 -34.43 30.49
N THR A 66 -12.64 -33.61 30.53
CA THR A 66 -14.03 -34.10 30.55
C THR A 66 -14.57 -33.97 29.13
N SER A 67 -14.74 -35.10 28.46
CA SER A 67 -15.43 -35.19 27.18
C SER A 67 -16.91 -34.85 27.37
N ALA A 68 -17.36 -33.73 26.81
CA ALA A 68 -18.77 -33.42 26.66
C ALA A 68 -19.15 -33.59 25.17
N THR A 69 -19.93 -34.63 24.91
CA THR A 69 -20.59 -34.86 23.62
C THR A 69 -21.70 -33.81 23.46
N ALA A 70 -21.56 -32.89 22.50
CA ALA A 70 -22.62 -31.96 22.13
C ALA A 70 -22.91 -32.07 20.63
N THR A 71 -24.11 -32.59 20.37
CA THR A 71 -24.89 -32.71 19.14
C THR A 71 -24.59 -31.68 18.04
N THR A 72 -24.26 -32.18 16.85
CA THR A 72 -24.22 -31.43 15.60
C THR A 72 -25.61 -30.92 15.22
N ALA A 73 -25.87 -29.63 15.44
CA ALA A 73 -26.87 -28.90 14.66
C ALA A 73 -26.20 -28.45 13.35
N GLY A 74 -26.69 -28.93 12.20
CA GLY A 74 -26.15 -28.53 10.90
C GLY A 74 -26.31 -27.01 10.68
N PRO A 75 -25.37 -26.35 9.98
CA PRO A 75 -25.50 -24.93 9.68
C PRO A 75 -26.72 -24.72 8.80
N THR A 76 -27.72 -24.06 9.37
CA THR A 76 -28.78 -23.44 8.57
C THR A 76 -28.14 -22.26 7.85
N THR A 77 -27.74 -22.47 6.59
CA THR A 77 -27.23 -21.41 5.71
C THR A 77 -28.39 -20.48 5.35
N THR A 78 -28.72 -19.56 6.26
CA THR A 78 -29.44 -18.35 5.89
C THR A 78 -28.45 -17.48 5.12
N ALA A 79 -28.81 -17.09 3.90
CA ALA A 79 -28.02 -16.15 3.10
C ALA A 79 -27.74 -14.88 3.93
N PRO A 80 -26.51 -14.35 3.92
CA PRO A 80 -26.20 -13.13 4.66
C PRO A 80 -27.12 -11.99 4.18
N PRO A 81 -27.54 -11.09 5.08
CA PRO A 81 -28.39 -9.96 4.72
C PRO A 81 -27.72 -9.12 3.62
N PRO A 82 -28.51 -8.46 2.75
CA PRO A 82 -27.96 -7.59 1.72
C PRO A 82 -27.11 -6.49 2.36
N LEU A 83 -25.92 -6.26 1.82
CA LEU A 83 -25.02 -5.22 2.30
C LEU A 83 -25.63 -3.83 2.06
N PRO A 84 -25.39 -2.86 2.96
CA PRO A 84 -25.87 -1.49 2.79
C PRO A 84 -25.24 -0.85 1.54
N THR A 85 -26.02 -0.05 0.81
CA THR A 85 -25.59 0.66 -0.40
C THR A 85 -24.96 2.03 -0.14
N VAL A 86 -24.99 2.52 1.10
CA VAL A 86 -24.35 3.78 1.52
C VAL A 86 -23.46 3.52 2.74
N GLY A 87 -22.20 3.94 2.66
CA GLY A 87 -21.24 3.85 3.75
C GLY A 87 -21.45 4.94 4.81
N THR A 88 -20.98 4.69 6.04
CA THR A 88 -20.97 5.68 7.13
C THR A 88 -19.54 5.87 7.65
N ILE A 89 -19.17 7.12 7.93
CA ILE A 89 -17.89 7.45 8.56
C ILE A 89 -18.11 7.53 10.08
N VAL A 90 -17.41 6.69 10.83
CA VAL A 90 -17.40 6.73 12.30
C VAL A 90 -16.07 7.28 12.77
N ARG A 91 -16.11 8.35 13.58
CA ARG A 91 -14.92 8.98 14.19
C ARG A 91 -14.90 8.86 15.71
N ARG A 92 -16.07 8.66 16.32
CA ARG A 92 -16.27 8.54 17.76
C ARG A 92 -17.56 7.78 18.02
N GLY A 93 -17.59 6.99 19.08
CA GLY A 93 -18.83 6.45 19.65
C GLY A 93 -19.68 7.50 20.38
N ASP A 94 -20.73 7.05 21.06
CA ASP A 94 -21.57 7.90 21.88
C ASP A 94 -20.76 8.49 23.07
N PRO A 95 -20.60 9.83 23.17
CA PRO A 95 -19.80 10.45 24.23
C PRO A 95 -20.42 10.35 25.62
N THR A 96 -21.68 9.92 25.74
CA THR A 96 -22.36 9.70 27.03
C THR A 96 -22.12 8.30 27.58
N VAL A 97 -21.67 7.37 26.73
CA VAL A 97 -21.35 6.00 27.13
C VAL A 97 -19.86 5.91 27.46
N ARG A 98 -19.54 5.33 28.62
CA ARG A 98 -18.15 5.07 29.03
C ARG A 98 -17.61 3.80 28.39
N SER A 99 -17.48 3.82 27.07
CA SER A 99 -16.91 2.73 26.29
C SER A 99 -15.79 3.25 25.38
N VAL A 100 -14.86 2.36 25.04
CA VAL A 100 -13.76 2.61 24.10
C VAL A 100 -13.66 1.43 23.15
N ALA A 101 -13.22 1.69 21.92
CA ALA A 101 -12.86 0.66 20.95
C ALA A 101 -11.34 0.68 20.76
N LEU A 102 -10.72 -0.49 20.75
CA LEU A 102 -9.31 -0.64 20.40
C LEU A 102 -9.20 -0.96 18.93
N THR A 103 -8.43 -0.14 18.21
CA THR A 103 -8.14 -0.34 16.78
C THR A 103 -6.63 -0.29 16.57
N PHE A 104 -6.08 -1.28 15.87
CA PHE A 104 -4.65 -1.40 15.64
C PHE A 104 -4.38 -1.31 14.15
N ASP A 105 -3.52 -0.40 13.72
CA ASP A 105 -2.98 -0.47 12.36
C ASP A 105 -1.84 -1.50 12.34
N ALA A 106 -2.01 -2.57 11.55
CA ALA A 106 -1.05 -3.66 11.45
C ALA A 106 -0.28 -3.63 10.12
N GLY A 107 -0.38 -2.52 9.37
CA GLY A 107 0.22 -2.26 8.05
C GLY A 107 1.72 -2.51 7.96
N SER A 108 2.40 -2.42 9.10
CA SER A 108 3.87 -2.44 9.23
C SER A 108 4.35 -3.48 10.25
N ASP A 109 3.51 -4.46 10.58
CA ASP A 109 3.81 -5.36 11.68
C ASP A 109 5.09 -6.18 11.47
N VAL A 110 5.92 -6.22 12.52
CA VAL A 110 7.17 -6.97 12.60
C VAL A 110 7.06 -8.19 13.54
N GLY A 111 5.84 -8.58 13.92
CA GLY A 111 5.54 -9.69 14.83
C GLY A 111 4.88 -9.26 16.16
N ASN A 112 4.54 -7.98 16.31
CA ASN A 112 3.81 -7.48 17.47
C ASN A 112 2.32 -7.85 17.43
N THR A 113 1.75 -8.08 16.24
CA THR A 113 0.32 -8.48 16.13
C THR A 113 0.04 -9.70 16.97
N ASP A 114 0.91 -10.71 16.93
CA ASP A 114 0.72 -11.96 17.71
C ASP A 114 0.72 -11.70 19.21
N VAL A 115 1.66 -10.88 19.70
CA VAL A 115 1.74 -10.48 21.12
C VAL A 115 0.47 -9.74 21.56
N VAL A 116 -0.03 -8.83 20.72
CA VAL A 116 -1.27 -8.07 21.01
C VAL A 116 -2.49 -8.99 20.96
N LEU A 117 -2.58 -9.90 20.00
CA LEU A 117 -3.68 -10.87 19.89
C LEU A 117 -3.74 -11.80 21.10
N GLU A 118 -2.61 -12.32 21.56
CA GLU A 118 -2.53 -13.14 22.77
C GLU A 118 -2.99 -12.37 24.02
N LEU A 119 -2.57 -11.11 24.15
CA LEU A 119 -3.01 -10.24 25.24
C LEU A 119 -4.53 -10.00 25.19
N LEU A 120 -5.06 -9.58 24.05
CA LEU A 120 -6.48 -9.31 23.87
C LEU A 120 -7.34 -10.55 24.15
N GLN A 121 -6.88 -11.72 23.70
CA GLN A 121 -7.53 -13.00 23.98
C GLN A 121 -7.54 -13.31 25.47
N ARG A 122 -6.41 -13.14 26.17
CA ARG A 122 -6.30 -13.38 27.62
C ARG A 122 -7.23 -12.46 28.42
N GLU A 123 -7.34 -11.19 28.02
CA GLU A 123 -8.20 -10.21 28.69
C GLU A 123 -9.67 -10.28 28.23
N GLY A 124 -10.00 -11.14 27.26
CA GLY A 124 -11.36 -11.25 26.71
C GLY A 124 -11.82 -10.00 25.97
N ILE A 125 -10.90 -9.22 25.39
CA ILE A 125 -11.18 -7.96 24.70
C ILE A 125 -11.26 -8.20 23.19
N THR A 126 -12.36 -7.78 22.56
CA THR A 126 -12.46 -7.71 21.09
C THR A 126 -11.92 -6.37 20.59
N ALA A 127 -11.03 -6.42 19.60
CA ALA A 127 -10.46 -5.25 18.94
C ALA A 127 -10.59 -5.36 17.42
N THR A 128 -10.37 -4.25 16.72
CA THR A 128 -10.31 -4.22 15.26
C THR A 128 -8.85 -4.07 14.82
N PHE A 129 -8.40 -4.89 13.89
CA PHE A 129 -7.10 -4.71 13.25
C PHE A 129 -7.32 -4.20 11.84
N GLY A 130 -6.51 -3.21 11.45
CA GLY A 130 -6.29 -2.84 10.07
C GLY A 130 -5.55 -3.95 9.32
N ILE A 131 -4.98 -3.61 8.17
CA ILE A 131 -4.42 -4.60 7.23
C ILE A 131 -3.22 -5.31 7.89
N THR A 132 -3.31 -6.63 8.11
CA THR A 132 -2.21 -7.47 8.61
C THR A 132 -1.25 -7.87 7.48
N ALA A 133 -0.10 -8.49 7.79
CA ALA A 133 0.83 -9.00 6.77
C ALA A 133 0.18 -10.02 5.82
N ALA A 134 -0.62 -10.94 6.37
CA ALA A 134 -1.38 -11.91 5.58
C ALA A 134 -2.41 -11.23 4.68
N GLU A 135 -3.10 -10.22 5.19
CA GLU A 135 -4.08 -9.44 4.43
C GLU A 135 -3.41 -8.60 3.33
N ARG A 136 -2.25 -7.98 3.60
CA ARG A 136 -1.43 -7.31 2.57
C ARG A 136 -1.10 -8.28 1.44
N ALA A 137 -0.60 -9.46 1.78
CA ALA A 137 -0.23 -10.46 0.79
C ALA A 137 -1.45 -10.94 -0.02
N ALA A 138 -2.62 -11.08 0.60
CA ALA A 138 -3.87 -11.39 -0.08
C ALA A 138 -4.28 -10.27 -1.04
N GLN A 139 -4.28 -9.02 -0.59
CA GLN A 139 -4.64 -7.86 -1.43
C GLN A 139 -3.70 -7.69 -2.63
N ILE A 140 -2.39 -7.94 -2.47
CA ILE A 140 -1.43 -7.90 -3.58
C ILE A 140 -1.78 -9.01 -4.62
N ARG A 141 -2.06 -10.23 -4.17
CA ARG A 141 -2.45 -11.34 -5.08
C ARG A 141 -3.79 -11.09 -5.78
N ASP A 142 -4.77 -10.56 -5.07
CA ASP A 142 -6.09 -10.26 -5.63
C ASP A 142 -6.00 -9.14 -6.67
N ALA A 143 -5.18 -8.12 -6.40
CA ALA A 143 -4.88 -7.06 -7.37
C ALA A 143 -4.20 -7.62 -8.63
N GLU A 144 -3.21 -8.51 -8.49
CA GLU A 144 -2.58 -9.19 -9.64
C GLU A 144 -3.59 -9.99 -10.44
N ALA A 145 -4.45 -10.78 -9.78
CA ALA A 145 -5.47 -11.57 -10.46
C ALA A 145 -6.43 -10.66 -11.26
N ALA A 146 -6.83 -9.52 -10.69
CA ALA A 146 -7.65 -8.53 -11.38
C ALA A 146 -6.92 -7.90 -12.59
N ILE A 147 -5.62 -7.58 -12.46
CA ILE A 147 -4.79 -7.05 -13.55
C ILE A 147 -4.67 -8.08 -14.68
N VAL A 148 -4.36 -9.34 -14.36
CA VAL A 148 -4.25 -10.42 -15.35
C VAL A 148 -5.58 -10.63 -16.07
N ALA A 149 -6.71 -10.62 -15.34
CA ALA A 149 -8.03 -10.76 -15.93
C ALA A 149 -8.38 -9.60 -16.88
N ALA A 150 -8.00 -8.37 -16.55
CA ALA A 150 -8.32 -7.19 -17.34
C ALA A 150 -7.35 -6.97 -18.52
N ALA A 151 -6.06 -7.25 -18.35
CA ALA A 151 -4.99 -6.87 -19.28
C ALA A 151 -4.32 -8.06 -20.00
N GLY A 152 -4.63 -9.31 -19.59
CA GLY A 152 -4.05 -10.53 -20.15
C GLY A 152 -2.58 -10.77 -19.79
N ARG A 153 -2.02 -9.97 -18.88
CA ARG A 153 -0.63 -10.05 -18.40
C ARG A 153 -0.53 -9.52 -16.98
N GLY A 154 0.47 -10.01 -16.25
CA GLY A 154 0.71 -9.67 -14.85
C GLY A 154 1.63 -8.47 -14.63
N THR A 155 1.93 -8.19 -13.36
CA THR A 155 2.83 -7.12 -12.91
C THR A 155 4.31 -7.51 -12.88
N ASN A 156 4.64 -8.74 -13.29
CA ASN A 156 6.02 -9.27 -13.37
C ASN A 156 6.80 -9.24 -12.04
N GLY A 157 6.11 -9.31 -10.89
CA GLY A 157 6.75 -9.27 -9.57
C GLY A 157 7.11 -7.85 -9.09
N TRP A 158 6.51 -6.81 -9.70
CA TRP A 158 6.71 -5.42 -9.34
C TRP A 158 5.52 -4.90 -8.54
N PHE A 159 5.80 -4.34 -7.37
CA PHE A 159 4.80 -3.78 -6.48
C PHE A 159 5.08 -2.29 -6.27
N ARG A 160 4.02 -1.48 -6.21
CA ARG A 160 4.11 -0.08 -5.79
C ARG A 160 3.09 0.15 -4.67
N PRO A 161 3.52 0.52 -3.46
CA PRO A 161 2.61 0.71 -2.35
C PRO A 161 1.67 1.90 -2.61
N PRO A 162 0.37 1.76 -2.28
CA PRO A 162 -0.55 2.90 -2.26
C PRO A 162 0.01 4.04 -1.43
N TYR A 163 -0.19 5.28 -1.90
CA TYR A 163 0.28 6.52 -1.24
C TYR A 163 1.79 6.66 -1.06
N GLY A 164 2.59 5.68 -1.49
CA GLY A 164 4.02 5.63 -1.19
C GLY A 164 4.32 5.25 0.26
N ASP A 165 3.33 4.71 0.97
CA ASP A 165 3.48 4.26 2.36
C ASP A 165 4.28 2.96 2.39
N VAL A 166 5.57 3.08 2.73
CA VAL A 166 6.54 2.00 2.61
C VAL A 166 7.49 1.99 3.81
N ASP A 167 7.72 0.80 4.33
CA ASP A 167 8.78 0.48 5.28
C ASP A 167 9.34 -0.92 5.02
N ASP A 168 10.30 -1.35 5.83
CA ASP A 168 10.94 -2.66 5.72
C ASP A 168 9.94 -3.82 5.85
N GLY A 169 8.86 -3.65 6.61
CA GLY A 169 7.81 -4.65 6.76
C GLY A 169 7.02 -4.84 5.47
N VAL A 170 6.58 -3.75 4.85
CA VAL A 170 5.88 -3.76 3.56
C VAL A 170 6.76 -4.37 2.46
N VAL A 171 8.02 -3.97 2.37
CA VAL A 171 8.97 -4.50 1.36
C VAL A 171 9.16 -6.01 1.56
N ARG A 172 9.38 -6.45 2.80
CA ARG A 172 9.55 -7.87 3.15
C ARG A 172 8.30 -8.69 2.81
N ASP A 173 7.11 -8.20 3.18
CA ASP A 173 5.86 -8.93 2.94
C ASP A 173 5.53 -9.02 1.45
N ALA A 174 5.73 -7.95 0.68
CA ALA A 174 5.55 -7.96 -0.77
C ALA A 174 6.52 -8.96 -1.44
N ALA A 175 7.80 -8.94 -1.06
CA ALA A 175 8.80 -9.87 -1.57
C ALA A 175 8.43 -11.33 -1.25
N ALA A 176 8.04 -11.60 0.00
CA ALA A 176 7.59 -12.94 0.42
C ALA A 176 6.32 -13.40 -0.31
N ALA A 177 5.47 -12.47 -0.76
CA ALA A 177 4.28 -12.77 -1.53
C ALA A 177 4.56 -13.04 -3.03
N GLY A 178 5.77 -12.76 -3.52
CA GLY A 178 6.14 -12.93 -4.93
C GLY A 178 6.43 -11.63 -5.70
N TRP A 179 6.48 -10.49 -5.01
CA TRP A 179 6.79 -9.17 -5.57
C TRP A 179 8.09 -8.60 -4.99
N PRO A 180 9.26 -9.11 -5.40
CA PRO A 180 10.54 -8.73 -4.80
C PRO A 180 10.96 -7.28 -5.12
N VAL A 181 10.36 -6.66 -6.14
CA VAL A 181 10.69 -5.29 -6.55
C VAL A 181 9.62 -4.33 -6.06
N THR A 182 9.99 -3.45 -5.12
CA THR A 182 9.15 -2.32 -4.71
C THR A 182 9.55 -1.07 -5.50
N LEU A 183 8.69 -0.64 -6.43
CA LEU A 183 8.93 0.51 -7.30
C LEU A 183 8.42 1.80 -6.67
N MET A 184 9.33 2.74 -6.41
CA MET A 184 9.02 4.10 -5.95
C MET A 184 9.24 5.12 -7.08
N TRP A 185 9.23 6.42 -6.76
CA TRP A 185 9.44 7.50 -7.72
C TRP A 185 10.34 8.59 -7.12
N THR A 186 10.99 9.35 -8.00
CA THR A 186 11.76 10.54 -7.61
C THR A 186 11.03 11.84 -7.97
N VAL A 187 10.09 11.78 -8.92
CA VAL A 187 9.29 12.93 -9.35
C VAL A 187 7.80 12.63 -9.23
N ASP A 188 7.10 13.36 -8.37
CA ASP A 188 5.63 13.33 -8.32
C ASP A 188 5.07 14.53 -9.10
N SER A 189 4.25 14.25 -10.12
CA SER A 189 3.60 15.29 -10.92
C SER A 189 2.55 16.08 -10.12
N LEU A 190 2.01 15.46 -9.08
CA LEU A 190 0.84 15.90 -8.32
C LEU A 190 -0.40 16.16 -9.20
N GLY A 191 -0.47 15.57 -10.40
CA GLY A 191 -1.60 15.75 -11.32
C GLY A 191 -2.94 15.32 -10.73
N TRP A 192 -2.92 14.37 -9.79
CA TRP A 192 -4.08 13.94 -9.01
C TRP A 192 -4.76 15.05 -8.20
N LYS A 193 -4.10 16.20 -7.98
CA LYS A 193 -4.70 17.34 -7.27
C LYS A 193 -5.69 18.13 -8.14
N GLY A 194 -5.69 17.97 -9.46
CA GLY A 194 -6.59 18.73 -10.34
C GLY A 194 -6.32 20.23 -10.37
N THR A 195 -5.05 20.64 -10.24
CA THR A 195 -4.64 22.06 -10.15
C THR A 195 -4.37 22.72 -11.50
N GLY A 196 -4.61 22.01 -12.60
CA GLY A 196 -4.36 22.43 -13.98
C GLY A 196 -3.07 21.84 -14.56
N ALA A 197 -3.10 21.54 -15.87
CA ALA A 197 -2.00 20.92 -16.61
C ALA A 197 -0.70 21.75 -16.62
N ASP A 198 -0.78 23.09 -16.51
CA ASP A 198 0.39 23.97 -16.45
C ASP A 198 1.19 23.74 -15.17
N ALA A 199 0.51 23.65 -14.01
CA ALA A 199 1.15 23.37 -12.73
C ALA A 199 1.82 21.99 -12.71
N VAL A 200 1.30 21.03 -13.48
CA VAL A 200 1.92 19.71 -13.66
C VAL A 200 3.20 19.82 -14.50
N VAL A 201 3.16 20.55 -15.61
CA VAL A 201 4.33 20.74 -16.49
C VAL A 201 5.47 21.47 -15.78
N ASP A 202 5.15 22.45 -14.94
CA ASP A 202 6.15 23.23 -14.20
C ASP A 202 6.96 22.38 -13.19
N ARG A 203 6.48 21.19 -12.81
CA ARG A 203 7.26 20.25 -12.00
C ARG A 203 8.32 19.49 -12.79
N ARG A 204 8.21 19.43 -14.12
CA ARG A 204 9.16 18.75 -15.01
C ARG A 204 10.61 19.20 -14.82
N PRO A 205 10.97 20.50 -14.82
CA PRO A 205 12.38 20.91 -14.78
C PRO A 205 12.98 20.82 -13.38
N ALA A 206 12.15 20.84 -12.33
CA ALA A 206 12.61 20.85 -10.94
C ALA A 206 13.01 19.45 -10.43
N GLY A 207 12.49 18.37 -11.02
CA GLY A 207 12.74 16.99 -10.59
C GLY A 207 13.50 16.11 -11.59
N ALA A 208 13.76 16.58 -12.81
CA ALA A 208 14.44 15.75 -13.81
C ALA A 208 15.93 15.56 -13.47
N GLU A 209 16.32 14.31 -13.22
CA GLU A 209 17.70 13.84 -13.10
C GLU A 209 17.88 12.54 -13.90
N PRO A 210 19.10 12.17 -14.34
CA PRO A 210 19.34 10.87 -14.99
C PRO A 210 18.83 9.71 -14.12
N GLY A 211 17.98 8.85 -14.69
CA GLY A 211 17.36 7.73 -13.97
C GLY A 211 16.07 8.08 -13.20
N ALA A 212 15.55 9.30 -13.33
CA ALA A 212 14.32 9.70 -12.64
C ALA A 212 13.11 8.83 -13.01
N ILE A 213 12.32 8.47 -12.01
CA ILE A 213 11.05 7.74 -12.17
C ILE A 213 9.91 8.71 -11.85
N TYR A 214 9.02 8.91 -12.83
CA TYR A 214 7.90 9.84 -12.74
C TYR A 214 6.63 9.12 -12.29
N LEU A 215 6.01 9.60 -11.21
CA LEU A 215 4.67 9.22 -10.81
C LEU A 215 3.63 10.11 -11.50
N LEU A 216 2.74 9.45 -12.26
CA LEU A 216 1.61 10.05 -12.97
C LEU A 216 0.32 9.27 -12.65
N HIS A 217 -0.83 9.93 -12.78
CA HIS A 217 -2.15 9.40 -12.46
C HIS A 217 -3.10 9.52 -13.65
N VAL A 218 -3.94 8.50 -13.86
CA VAL A 218 -4.96 8.46 -14.92
C VAL A 218 -6.39 8.55 -14.37
N GLY A 219 -6.54 8.88 -13.08
CA GLY A 219 -7.84 9.08 -12.46
C GLY A 219 -8.59 10.29 -13.05
N ALA A 220 -9.91 10.30 -12.96
CA ALA A 220 -10.76 11.30 -13.60
C ALA A 220 -10.49 12.76 -13.16
N ALA A 221 -9.92 12.96 -11.98
CA ALA A 221 -9.52 14.28 -11.48
C ALA A 221 -8.09 14.69 -11.89
N SER A 222 -7.35 13.83 -12.61
CA SER A 222 -5.95 14.06 -12.94
C SER A 222 -5.77 14.90 -14.18
N ASP A 223 -4.91 15.91 -14.10
CA ASP A 223 -4.48 16.73 -15.26
C ASP A 223 -3.28 16.14 -16.00
N ASP A 224 -2.75 14.99 -15.56
CA ASP A 224 -1.52 14.41 -16.12
C ASP A 224 -1.64 14.06 -17.60
N ALA A 225 -2.82 13.59 -18.04
CA ALA A 225 -3.04 13.22 -19.43
C ALA A 225 -2.91 14.42 -20.38
N GLU A 226 -3.38 15.60 -19.96
CA GLU A 226 -3.27 16.84 -20.71
C GLU A 226 -1.83 17.40 -20.68
N ALA A 227 -1.15 17.27 -19.54
CA ALA A 227 0.23 17.74 -19.39
C ALA A 227 1.26 16.87 -20.13
N LEU A 228 0.98 15.57 -20.29
CA LEU A 228 1.94 14.55 -20.71
C LEU A 228 2.69 14.87 -22.02
N PRO A 229 2.05 15.36 -23.11
CA PRO A 229 2.78 15.70 -24.33
C PRO A 229 3.87 16.75 -24.13
N ARG A 230 3.62 17.74 -23.26
CA ARG A 230 4.56 18.82 -22.93
C ARG A 230 5.67 18.34 -22.01
N ILE A 231 5.37 17.45 -21.07
CA ILE A 231 6.38 16.77 -20.23
C ILE A 231 7.35 15.98 -21.13
N ILE A 232 6.80 15.15 -22.04
CA ILE A 232 7.59 14.30 -22.93
C ILE A 232 8.47 15.14 -23.87
N GLY A 233 7.86 16.10 -24.59
CA GLY A 233 8.60 16.95 -25.53
C GLY A 233 9.73 17.70 -24.83
N GLY A 234 9.42 18.21 -23.65
CA GLY A 234 10.40 18.84 -22.81
C GLY A 234 11.57 17.94 -22.37
N LEU A 235 11.31 16.74 -21.84
CA LEU A 235 12.39 15.84 -21.44
C LEU A 235 13.29 15.46 -22.64
N ARG A 236 12.71 15.33 -23.83
CA ARG A 236 13.48 15.13 -25.07
C ARG A 236 14.37 16.31 -25.41
N ASP A 237 13.88 17.54 -25.26
CA ASP A 237 14.68 18.76 -25.50
C ASP A 237 15.89 18.85 -24.55
N LEU A 238 15.79 18.24 -23.37
CA LEU A 238 16.88 18.11 -22.40
C LEU A 238 17.81 16.91 -22.67
N GLY A 239 17.52 16.09 -23.68
CA GLY A 239 18.34 14.94 -24.07
C GLY A 239 18.01 13.63 -23.38
N TYR A 240 16.89 13.51 -22.67
CA TYR A 240 16.48 12.26 -22.04
C TYR A 240 15.88 11.26 -23.05
N SER A 241 16.27 9.99 -22.89
CA SER A 241 15.56 8.83 -23.45
C SER A 241 14.47 8.35 -22.48
N PHE A 242 13.55 7.51 -22.98
CA PHE A 242 12.49 6.90 -22.17
C PHE A 242 12.69 5.40 -22.13
N GLU A 243 12.73 4.87 -20.92
CA GLU A 243 12.91 3.48 -20.60
C GLU A 243 11.73 2.99 -19.75
N THR A 244 11.50 1.69 -19.76
CA THR A 244 10.59 1.04 -18.82
C THR A 244 11.20 1.06 -17.41
N ALA A 245 10.35 0.91 -16.39
CA ALA A 245 10.84 0.81 -15.02
C ALA A 245 11.84 -0.36 -14.85
N ALA A 246 11.62 -1.47 -15.57
CA ALA A 246 12.52 -2.62 -15.59
C ALA A 246 13.91 -2.29 -16.13
N GLU A 247 14.00 -1.52 -17.22
CA GLU A 247 15.28 -1.09 -17.78
C GLU A 247 16.03 -0.14 -16.83
N ILE A 248 15.32 0.75 -16.12
CA ILE A 248 15.94 1.66 -15.13
C ILE A 248 16.47 0.91 -13.91
N ALA A 249 15.76 -0.13 -13.44
CA ALA A 249 16.18 -0.87 -12.24
C ALA A 249 17.35 -1.84 -12.45
N GLY A 250 17.69 -2.16 -13.71
CA GLY A 250 18.72 -3.13 -14.07
C GLY A 250 18.32 -4.58 -13.84
#